data_AF-A0A448GVN5-F1
#
_entry.id   AF-A0A448GVN5-F1
#
_cell.length_a   1.000
_cell.length_b   1.000
_cell.length_c   1.000
_cell.angle_alpha   90.00
_cell.angle_beta   90.00
_cell.angle_gamma   90.00
#
_symmetry.space_group_name_H-M   'P 1'
#
loop_
_entity.id
_entity.type
_entity.pdbx_description
1 polymer ?
#
loop_
_entity_poly.entity_id
_entity_poly.type
_entity_poly.pdbx_seq_one_letter_code
_entity_poly.pdbx_strand_id
1 'polypeptide(L)'
;MTNLTKNSSHKSWLYRRQFWLLAALLLAVVLVLFLTFRPVGNEQLVQDDGEKKIYKAVVYDTKNWQVAGVAATDITSLKSYIGSTATQEETLDFYGKPASSFRYSAAHEPPLYVVESDGLLELVWYYAAASDNEPTKSSSLNFAKRAYLMMSAADAKKGTNIVHQILQGVPMAEQTVGAFELLNAQCQDYRCQIVLRQR
;
A
#
# COMPACT_ATOMS: atom_id res chain seq x y z
N MET A 1 84.29 -11.20 12.63
CA MET A 1 83.19 -10.97 11.67
C MET A 1 81.90 -11.50 12.28
N THR A 2 81.13 -10.65 12.95
CA THR A 2 79.85 -11.01 13.60
C THR A 2 78.80 -10.00 13.19
N ASN A 3 78.17 -10.24 12.05
CA ASN A 3 76.93 -9.60 11.63
C ASN A 3 76.33 -10.54 10.60
N LEU A 4 75.18 -11.16 10.88
CA LEU A 4 74.20 -11.61 9.86
C LEU A 4 72.95 -12.33 10.42
N THR A 5 72.76 -12.53 11.74
CA THR A 5 71.62 -13.35 12.23
C THR A 5 70.47 -12.58 12.90
N LYS A 6 70.54 -11.26 13.09
CA LYS A 6 69.45 -10.51 13.77
C LYS A 6 68.33 -10.01 12.84
N ASN A 7 68.54 -10.01 11.52
CA ASN A 7 67.60 -9.36 10.57
C ASN A 7 66.48 -10.28 10.02
N SER A 8 66.64 -11.62 10.07
CA SER A 8 65.62 -12.53 9.49
C SER A 8 64.44 -12.82 10.44
N SER A 9 64.68 -12.82 11.76
CA SER A 9 63.67 -13.13 12.79
C SER A 9 62.60 -12.05 12.92
N HIS A 10 62.97 -10.77 12.80
CA HIS A 10 62.02 -9.65 12.91
C HIS A 10 61.11 -9.56 11.67
N LYS A 11 61.63 -9.91 10.49
CA LYS A 11 60.91 -9.86 9.21
C LYS A 11 59.84 -10.96 9.10
N SER A 12 60.10 -12.15 9.62
CA SER A 12 59.15 -13.27 9.63
C SER A 12 57.99 -13.04 10.62
N TRP A 13 58.26 -12.39 11.75
CA TRP A 13 57.24 -12.02 12.74
C TRP A 13 56.26 -10.96 12.20
N LEU A 14 56.78 -9.93 11.52
CA LEU A 14 55.96 -8.92 10.86
C LEU A 14 55.09 -9.50 9.74
N TYR A 15 55.64 -10.42 8.93
CA TYR A 15 54.89 -11.11 7.87
C TYR A 15 53.77 -12.01 8.43
N ARG A 16 54.04 -12.74 9.52
CA ARG A 16 53.01 -13.54 10.21
C ARG A 16 51.88 -12.67 10.74
N ARG A 17 52.21 -11.51 11.31
CA ARG A 17 51.23 -10.58 11.87
C ARG A 17 50.39 -9.90 10.78
N GLN A 18 51.00 -9.53 9.65
CA GLN A 18 50.28 -9.02 8.48
C GLN A 18 49.34 -10.07 7.87
N PHE A 19 49.78 -11.33 7.79
CA PHE A 19 48.93 -12.43 7.31
C PHE A 19 47.68 -12.61 8.19
N TRP A 20 47.83 -12.61 9.51
CA TRP A 20 46.70 -12.72 10.43
C TRP A 20 45.74 -11.54 10.38
N LEU A 21 46.25 -10.32 10.17
CA LEU A 21 45.41 -9.13 9.98
C LEU A 21 44.62 -9.18 8.68
N LEU A 22 45.24 -9.61 7.58
CA LEU A 22 44.57 -9.80 6.29
C LEU A 22 43.52 -10.91 6.35
N ALA A 23 43.82 -12.02 7.05
CA ALA A 23 42.87 -13.10 7.26
C ALA A 23 41.65 -12.65 8.07
N ALA A 24 41.86 -11.85 9.12
CA ALA A 24 40.77 -11.29 9.93
C ALA A 24 39.90 -10.31 9.11
N LEU A 25 40.52 -9.48 8.26
CA LEU A 25 39.80 -8.56 7.38
C LEU A 25 38.95 -9.32 6.35
N LEU A 26 39.51 -10.35 5.71
CA LEU A 26 38.78 -11.20 4.76
C LEU A 26 37.58 -11.89 5.43
N LEU A 27 37.77 -12.41 6.64
CA LEU A 27 36.71 -13.09 7.38
C LEU A 27 35.58 -12.11 7.75
N ALA A 28 35.91 -10.88 8.15
CA ALA A 28 34.93 -9.83 8.40
C ALA A 28 34.14 -9.45 7.13
N VAL A 29 34.81 -9.32 5.97
CA VAL A 29 34.16 -9.03 4.69
C VAL A 29 33.20 -10.16 4.29
N VAL A 30 33.62 -11.42 4.44
CA VAL A 30 32.75 -12.59 4.17
C VAL A 30 31.53 -12.58 5.08
N LEU A 31 31.70 -12.24 6.36
CA LEU A 31 30.61 -12.19 7.33
C LEU A 31 29.60 -11.07 6.99
N VAL A 32 30.08 -9.89 6.59
CA VAL A 32 29.24 -8.79 6.10
C VAL A 32 28.50 -9.17 4.81
N LEU A 33 29.17 -9.86 3.88
CA LEU A 33 28.53 -10.38 2.68
C LEU A 33 27.45 -11.40 3.02
N PHE A 34 27.68 -12.31 3.97
CA PHE A 34 26.68 -13.30 4.39
C PHE A 34 25.48 -12.67 5.12
N LEU A 35 25.69 -11.56 5.82
CA LEU A 35 24.61 -10.84 6.50
C LEU A 35 23.78 -9.95 5.55
N THR A 36 24.40 -9.43 4.48
CA THR A 36 23.72 -8.58 3.48
C THR A 36 23.10 -9.41 2.35
N PHE A 37 23.80 -10.42 1.84
CA PHE A 37 23.26 -11.45 0.96
C PHE A 37 22.64 -12.55 1.79
N ARG A 38 21.45 -12.28 2.35
CA ARG A 38 20.58 -13.39 2.75
C ARG A 38 20.33 -14.24 1.51
N PRO A 39 20.55 -15.57 1.54
CA PRO A 39 20.11 -16.41 0.46
C PRO A 39 18.62 -16.14 0.26
N VAL A 40 18.22 -15.84 -0.97
CA VAL A 40 16.82 -15.75 -1.36
C VAL A 40 16.22 -17.09 -0.92
N GLY A 41 15.50 -17.06 0.21
CA GLY A 41 14.87 -18.25 0.75
C GLY A 41 14.01 -18.79 -0.38
N ASN A 42 14.24 -20.05 -0.77
CA ASN A 42 13.56 -20.74 -1.87
C ASN A 42 12.15 -20.19 -2.01
N GLU A 43 11.92 -19.33 -3.01
CA GLU A 43 10.57 -19.11 -3.49
C GLU A 43 10.08 -20.51 -3.80
N GLN A 44 9.12 -20.98 -3.01
CA GLN A 44 8.54 -22.28 -3.21
C GLN A 44 7.88 -22.18 -4.58
N LEU A 45 8.61 -22.60 -5.61
CA LEU A 45 8.11 -22.70 -6.97
C LEU A 45 6.88 -23.59 -6.83
N VAL A 46 5.71 -22.97 -6.90
CA VAL A 46 4.44 -23.67 -6.78
C VAL A 46 4.46 -24.66 -7.93
N GLN A 47 4.66 -25.92 -7.58
CA GLN A 47 4.70 -27.02 -8.52
C GLN A 47 3.37 -26.97 -9.27
N ASP A 48 3.43 -26.74 -10.58
CA ASP A 48 2.24 -26.73 -11.43
C ASP A 48 1.72 -28.17 -11.47
N ASP A 49 0.75 -28.44 -10.60
CA ASP A 49 0.13 -29.75 -10.40
C ASP A 49 -0.79 -30.14 -11.56
N GLY A 50 -0.92 -29.26 -12.58
CA GLY A 50 -1.82 -29.46 -13.71
C GLY A 50 -3.29 -29.37 -13.34
N GLU A 51 -3.63 -29.06 -12.08
CA GLU A 51 -5.00 -28.85 -11.64
C GLU A 51 -5.40 -27.39 -11.88
N LYS A 52 -6.62 -27.19 -12.39
CA LYS A 52 -7.15 -25.85 -12.63
C LYS A 52 -7.31 -25.13 -11.29
N LYS A 53 -6.46 -24.14 -11.01
CA LYS A 53 -6.59 -23.28 -9.82
C LYS A 53 -7.97 -22.63 -9.77
N ILE A 54 -8.75 -22.97 -8.75
CA ILE A 54 -10.07 -22.37 -8.48
C ILE A 54 -9.86 -21.14 -7.62
N TYR A 55 -9.96 -19.97 -8.24
CA TYR A 55 -9.82 -18.69 -7.58
C TYR A 55 -11.11 -18.27 -6.89
N LYS A 56 -11.03 -17.94 -5.60
CA LYS A 56 -12.16 -17.40 -4.83
C LYS A 56 -12.17 -15.88 -4.92
N ALA A 57 -13.30 -15.31 -5.36
CA ALA A 57 -13.52 -13.88 -5.37
C ALA A 57 -13.56 -13.29 -3.94
N VAL A 58 -13.24 -12.01 -3.81
CA VAL A 58 -13.39 -11.29 -2.53
C VAL A 58 -14.87 -11.07 -2.26
N VAL A 59 -15.31 -11.45 -1.06
CA VAL A 59 -16.67 -11.22 -0.59
C VAL A 59 -16.70 -9.94 0.23
N TYR A 60 -17.38 -8.92 -0.30
CA TYR A 60 -17.57 -7.64 0.38
C TYR A 60 -18.93 -7.62 1.11
N ASP A 61 -19.02 -8.35 2.23
CA ASP A 61 -20.24 -8.33 3.06
C ASP A 61 -20.28 -7.09 3.95
N THR A 62 -21.04 -6.08 3.51
CA THR A 62 -21.13 -4.78 4.18
C THR A 62 -22.07 -4.75 5.38
N LYS A 63 -22.83 -5.83 5.66
CA LYS A 63 -23.92 -5.83 6.66
C LYS A 63 -23.50 -5.38 8.05
N ASN A 64 -22.28 -5.74 8.45
CA ASN A 64 -21.75 -5.51 9.80
C ASN A 64 -20.56 -4.54 9.81
N TRP A 65 -20.37 -3.76 8.73
CA TRP A 65 -19.27 -2.80 8.70
C TRP A 65 -19.58 -1.59 9.58
N GLN A 66 -18.53 -1.06 10.20
CA GLN A 66 -18.62 0.09 11.08
C GLN A 66 -19.10 1.32 10.32
N VAL A 67 -19.98 2.09 10.96
CA VAL A 67 -20.42 3.40 10.52
C VAL A 67 -19.81 4.49 11.39
N ALA A 68 -19.67 5.70 10.84
CA ALA A 68 -19.15 6.85 11.55
C ALA A 68 -20.16 7.28 12.63
N GLY A 69 -19.63 7.66 13.81
CA GLY A 69 -20.46 8.19 14.90
C GLY A 69 -20.82 9.66 14.77
N VAL A 70 -20.15 10.39 13.86
CA VAL A 70 -20.31 11.83 13.64
C VAL A 70 -20.40 12.07 12.14
N ALA A 71 -21.32 12.96 11.74
CA ALA A 71 -21.45 13.36 10.35
C ALA A 71 -20.34 14.36 9.98
N ALA A 72 -19.73 14.17 8.82
CA ALA A 72 -18.77 15.10 8.24
C ALA A 72 -19.52 16.11 7.36
N THR A 73 -19.19 17.39 7.52
CA THR A 73 -19.79 18.49 6.75
C THR A 73 -18.85 19.10 5.72
N ASP A 74 -17.58 18.71 5.74
CA ASP A 74 -16.52 19.22 4.86
C ASP A 74 -15.57 18.12 4.41
N ILE A 75 -14.84 18.38 3.33
CA ILE A 75 -13.88 17.45 2.72
C ILE A 75 -12.77 17.03 3.68
N THR A 76 -12.27 17.93 4.53
CA THR A 76 -11.17 17.63 5.46
C THR A 76 -11.61 16.61 6.50
N SER A 77 -12.78 16.83 7.10
CA SER A 77 -13.42 15.90 8.04
C SER A 77 -13.70 14.55 7.39
N LEU A 78 -14.17 14.55 6.14
CA LEU A 78 -14.46 13.32 5.39
C LEU A 78 -13.19 12.51 5.12
N LYS A 79 -12.14 13.17 4.61
CA LYS A 79 -10.83 12.59 4.30
C LYS A 79 -10.18 11.93 5.52
N SER A 80 -10.42 12.45 6.73
CA SER A 80 -9.84 11.90 7.97
C SER A 80 -10.22 10.44 8.24
N TYR A 81 -11.35 9.95 7.70
CA TYR A 81 -11.78 8.56 7.84
C TYR A 81 -10.98 7.56 6.99
N ILE A 82 -10.17 8.05 6.04
CA ILE A 82 -9.34 7.20 5.17
C ILE A 82 -8.01 6.84 5.85
N GLY A 83 -7.42 7.78 6.58
CA GLY A 83 -6.18 7.58 7.32
C GLY A 83 -5.59 8.90 7.83
N SER A 84 -4.65 8.76 8.77
CA SER A 84 -3.98 9.90 9.40
C SER A 84 -2.65 10.29 8.76
N THR A 85 -2.03 9.38 8.00
CA THR A 85 -0.71 9.59 7.37
C THR A 85 -0.82 9.27 5.89
N ALA A 86 -0.37 10.20 5.06
CA ALA A 86 -0.32 10.03 3.61
C ALA A 86 0.95 10.65 3.04
N THR A 87 1.42 10.10 1.93
CA THR A 87 2.42 10.74 1.08
C THR A 87 1.69 11.66 0.10
N GLN A 88 2.11 12.92 0.02
CA GLN A 88 1.50 13.91 -0.89
C GLN A 88 2.29 14.01 -2.19
N GLU A 89 1.57 14.03 -3.32
CA GLU A 89 2.11 14.15 -4.67
C GLU A 89 1.22 15.09 -5.51
N GLU A 90 1.79 15.75 -6.52
CA GLU A 90 1.00 16.53 -7.49
C GLU A 90 0.32 15.62 -8.51
N THR A 91 -0.92 15.93 -8.88
CA THR A 91 -1.70 15.16 -9.86
C THR A 91 -2.74 16.04 -10.57
N LEU A 92 -3.58 15.41 -11.39
CA LEU A 92 -4.81 16.00 -11.92
C LEU A 92 -6.03 15.41 -11.20
N ASP A 93 -7.05 16.24 -10.99
CA ASP A 93 -8.36 15.81 -10.47
C ASP A 93 -9.25 15.18 -11.56
N PHE A 94 -10.46 14.80 -11.16
CA PHE A 94 -11.51 14.26 -12.03
C PHE A 94 -11.82 15.13 -13.27
N TYR A 95 -11.60 16.45 -13.21
CA TYR A 95 -11.81 17.37 -14.33
C TYR A 95 -10.52 17.71 -15.09
N GLY A 96 -9.40 17.06 -14.76
CA GLY A 96 -8.11 17.33 -15.39
C GLY A 96 -7.45 18.61 -14.90
N LYS A 97 -7.83 19.15 -13.74
CA LYS A 97 -7.22 20.35 -13.15
C LYS A 97 -6.11 19.98 -12.16
N PRO A 98 -5.11 20.84 -11.94
CA PRO A 98 -4.08 20.62 -10.93
C PRO A 98 -4.67 20.33 -9.54
N ALA A 99 -4.16 19.29 -8.90
CA ALA A 99 -4.67 18.78 -7.63
C ALA A 99 -3.56 18.13 -6.79
N SER A 100 -3.88 17.82 -5.53
CA SER A 100 -3.00 17.06 -4.65
C SER A 100 -3.51 15.64 -4.46
N SER A 101 -2.66 14.64 -4.71
CA SER A 101 -2.90 13.25 -4.34
C SER A 101 -2.32 12.97 -2.96
N PHE A 102 -3.08 12.28 -2.12
CA PHE A 102 -2.70 11.82 -0.80
C PHE A 102 -2.77 10.30 -0.78
N ARG A 103 -1.62 9.63 -0.88
CA ARG A 103 -1.53 8.17 -0.88
C ARG A 103 -1.40 7.62 0.53
N TYR A 104 -2.31 6.72 0.91
CA TYR A 104 -2.40 6.09 2.24
C TYR A 104 -1.88 4.64 2.27
N SER A 105 -1.20 4.22 1.20
CA SER A 105 -0.64 2.89 0.99
C SER A 105 0.82 3.03 0.56
N ALA A 106 1.66 2.05 0.88
CA ALA A 106 3.03 2.08 0.38
C ALA A 106 3.07 1.94 -1.16
N ALA A 107 4.17 2.36 -1.77
CA ALA A 107 4.33 2.33 -3.24
C ALA A 107 4.19 0.91 -3.83
N HIS A 108 4.63 -0.11 -3.08
CA HIS A 108 4.59 -1.53 -3.46
C HIS A 108 3.30 -2.25 -3.02
N GLU A 109 2.40 -1.56 -2.34
CA GLU A 109 1.10 -2.08 -1.91
C GLU A 109 0.01 -1.68 -2.91
N PRO A 110 -1.11 -2.43 -2.95
CA PRO A 110 -2.29 -2.02 -3.71
C PRO A 110 -2.69 -0.58 -3.35
N PRO A 111 -3.05 0.26 -4.35
CA PRO A 111 -3.28 1.67 -4.10
C PRO A 111 -4.52 1.93 -3.25
N LEU A 112 -4.37 2.88 -2.33
CA LEU A 112 -5.41 3.66 -1.67
C LEU A 112 -4.94 5.10 -1.64
N TYR A 113 -5.68 6.00 -2.29
CA TYR A 113 -5.35 7.42 -2.31
C TYR A 113 -6.60 8.30 -2.43
N VAL A 114 -6.44 9.56 -2.04
CA VAL A 114 -7.43 10.61 -2.22
C VAL A 114 -6.83 11.71 -3.08
N VAL A 115 -7.51 12.10 -4.15
CA VAL A 115 -7.19 13.33 -4.88
C VAL A 115 -8.11 14.45 -4.39
N GLU A 116 -7.52 15.58 -4.03
CA GLU A 116 -8.22 16.74 -3.49
C GLU A 116 -7.88 17.98 -4.31
N SER A 117 -8.92 18.71 -4.71
CA SER A 117 -8.85 20.02 -5.37
C SER A 117 -9.98 20.91 -4.87
N ASP A 118 -10.15 22.09 -5.45
CA ASP A 118 -11.12 23.11 -5.00
C ASP A 118 -12.56 22.56 -4.90
N GLY A 119 -12.96 22.19 -3.67
CA GLY A 119 -14.26 21.61 -3.35
C GLY A 119 -14.49 20.18 -3.86
N LEU A 120 -13.46 19.45 -4.31
CA LEU A 120 -13.57 18.10 -4.85
C LEU A 120 -12.73 17.09 -4.05
N LEU A 121 -13.33 15.94 -3.76
CA LEU A 121 -12.67 14.77 -3.17
C LEU A 121 -12.90 13.56 -4.06
N GLU A 122 -11.83 12.97 -4.57
CA GLU A 122 -11.83 11.71 -5.30
C GLU A 122 -11.11 10.64 -4.47
N LEU A 123 -11.86 9.68 -3.94
CA LEU A 123 -11.31 8.50 -3.28
C LEU A 123 -11.11 7.39 -4.31
N VAL A 124 -9.91 6.80 -4.35
CA VAL A 124 -9.60 5.64 -5.20
C VAL A 124 -8.95 4.53 -4.39
N TRP A 125 -9.38 3.30 -4.61
CA TRP A 125 -8.72 2.12 -4.06
C TRP A 125 -8.72 0.93 -5.01
N TYR A 126 -7.78 0.01 -4.77
CA TYR A 126 -7.68 -1.24 -5.51
C TYR A 126 -8.86 -2.18 -5.22
N TYR A 127 -9.49 -2.67 -6.29
CA TYR A 127 -10.57 -3.67 -6.24
C TYR A 127 -10.01 -5.04 -6.63
N ALA A 128 -9.89 -5.95 -5.66
CA ALA A 128 -9.13 -7.17 -5.84
C ALA A 128 -9.76 -8.14 -6.85
N ALA A 129 -8.90 -8.73 -7.67
CA ALA A 129 -9.21 -9.86 -8.53
C ALA A 129 -9.44 -11.14 -7.71
N ALA A 130 -10.21 -12.08 -8.26
CA ALA A 130 -10.28 -13.43 -7.68
C ALA A 130 -8.90 -14.11 -7.67
N SER A 131 -8.05 -13.81 -8.65
CA SER A 131 -6.71 -14.38 -8.81
C SER A 131 -5.64 -13.82 -7.87
N ASP A 132 -5.94 -12.75 -7.14
CA ASP A 132 -4.97 -12.12 -6.26
C ASP A 132 -4.59 -13.01 -5.07
N ASN A 133 -3.40 -12.76 -4.53
CA ASN A 133 -2.99 -13.37 -3.27
C ASN A 133 -3.80 -12.81 -2.08
N GLU A 134 -3.83 -13.57 -0.99
CA GLU A 134 -4.60 -13.21 0.21
C GLU A 134 -4.22 -11.85 0.83
N PRO A 135 -2.93 -11.44 0.91
CA PRO A 135 -2.58 -10.10 1.37
C PRO A 135 -3.21 -8.99 0.53
N THR A 136 -3.21 -9.12 -0.79
CA THR A 136 -3.80 -8.13 -1.71
C THR A 136 -5.32 -8.05 -1.54
N LYS A 137 -5.99 -9.21 -1.43
CA LYS A 137 -7.43 -9.28 -1.15
C LYS A 137 -7.78 -8.64 0.20
N SER A 138 -6.98 -8.90 1.22
CA SER A 138 -7.15 -8.32 2.56
C SER A 138 -7.00 -6.79 2.53
N SER A 139 -6.00 -6.27 1.83
CA SER A 139 -5.82 -4.82 1.64
C SER A 139 -7.02 -4.19 0.92
N SER A 140 -7.47 -4.79 -0.19
CA SER A 140 -8.67 -4.31 -0.90
C SER A 140 -9.92 -4.27 0.00
N LEU A 141 -10.15 -5.32 0.79
CA LEU A 141 -11.26 -5.35 1.75
C LEU A 141 -11.14 -4.27 2.83
N ASN A 142 -9.94 -4.05 3.36
CA ASN A 142 -9.69 -3.01 4.36
C ASN A 142 -9.90 -1.60 3.77
N PHE A 143 -9.52 -1.37 2.52
CA PHE A 143 -9.78 -0.12 1.83
C PHE A 143 -11.28 0.11 1.59
N ALA A 144 -12.02 -0.91 1.17
CA ALA A 144 -13.47 -0.84 1.03
C ALA A 144 -14.17 -0.51 2.37
N LYS A 145 -13.71 -1.06 3.49
CA LYS A 145 -14.22 -0.71 4.83
C LYS A 145 -13.97 0.76 5.19
N ARG A 146 -12.81 1.31 4.84
CA ARG A 146 -12.50 2.74 5.06
C ARG A 146 -13.36 3.64 4.17
N ALA A 147 -13.57 3.26 2.91
CA ALA A 147 -14.49 3.94 2.01
C ALA A 147 -15.93 3.93 2.55
N TYR A 148 -16.39 2.79 3.07
CA TYR A 148 -17.69 2.64 3.71
C TYR A 148 -17.83 3.54 4.95
N LEU A 149 -16.81 3.53 5.82
CA LEU A 149 -16.77 4.39 7.00
C LEU A 149 -16.81 5.87 6.62
N MET A 150 -16.00 6.29 5.66
CA MET A 150 -15.98 7.65 5.11
C MET A 150 -17.36 8.05 4.57
N MET A 151 -17.96 7.23 3.69
CA MET A 151 -19.25 7.55 3.10
C MET A 151 -20.38 7.55 4.13
N SER A 152 -20.30 6.70 5.16
CA SER A 152 -21.25 6.74 6.28
C SER A 152 -21.16 8.04 7.09
N ALA A 153 -20.01 8.71 7.12
CA ALA A 153 -19.86 10.03 7.71
C ALA A 153 -20.50 11.13 6.85
N ALA A 154 -20.53 10.99 5.52
CA ALA A 154 -21.29 11.90 4.65
C ALA A 154 -22.80 11.74 4.86
N ASP A 155 -23.29 10.50 4.85
CA ASP A 155 -24.67 10.14 5.16
C ASP A 155 -24.74 8.67 5.53
N ALA A 156 -25.14 8.36 6.77
CA ALA A 156 -25.10 6.99 7.30
C ALA A 156 -25.92 5.98 6.48
N LYS A 157 -27.01 6.40 5.85
CA LYS A 157 -27.88 5.50 5.07
C LYS A 157 -27.54 5.55 3.59
N LYS A 158 -27.45 6.74 3.00
CA LYS A 158 -27.19 6.88 1.56
C LYS A 158 -25.75 6.54 1.23
N GLY A 159 -24.80 7.00 2.03
CA GLY A 159 -23.37 6.78 1.79
C GLY A 159 -22.98 5.31 1.89
N THR A 160 -23.48 4.60 2.90
CA THR A 160 -23.26 3.15 3.04
C THR A 160 -23.91 2.36 1.90
N ASN A 161 -25.12 2.75 1.47
CA ASN A 161 -25.77 2.14 0.32
C ASN A 161 -24.97 2.36 -0.97
N ILE A 162 -24.40 3.55 -1.20
CA ILE A 162 -23.53 3.80 -2.37
C ILE A 162 -22.37 2.82 -2.40
N VAL A 163 -21.63 2.68 -1.28
CA VAL A 163 -20.48 1.78 -1.21
C VAL A 163 -20.92 0.33 -1.40
N HIS A 164 -22.06 -0.07 -0.83
CA HIS A 164 -22.63 -1.39 -1.06
C HIS A 164 -22.90 -1.65 -2.54
N GLN A 165 -23.60 -0.74 -3.23
CA GLN A 165 -23.97 -0.88 -4.64
C GLN A 165 -22.75 -1.00 -5.56
N ILE A 166 -21.75 -0.11 -5.41
CA ILE A 166 -20.58 -0.13 -6.29
C ILE A 166 -19.72 -1.39 -6.11
N LEU A 167 -19.66 -1.96 -4.89
CA LEU A 167 -18.97 -3.22 -4.64
C LEU A 167 -19.70 -4.43 -5.25
N GLN A 168 -20.99 -4.29 -5.57
CA GLN A 168 -21.76 -5.26 -6.37
C GLN A 168 -21.72 -4.96 -7.89
N GLY A 169 -20.89 -3.99 -8.32
CA GLY A 169 -20.77 -3.61 -9.73
C GLY A 169 -21.87 -2.68 -10.24
N VAL A 170 -22.64 -2.06 -9.36
CA VAL A 170 -23.70 -1.11 -9.73
C VAL A 170 -23.15 0.32 -9.60
N PRO A 171 -22.89 1.04 -10.72
CA PRO A 171 -22.41 2.41 -10.66
C PRO A 171 -23.49 3.37 -10.12
N MET A 172 -23.06 4.41 -9.42
CA MET A 172 -23.92 5.40 -8.77
C MET A 172 -23.41 6.81 -9.06
N ALA A 173 -24.28 7.76 -9.39
CA ALA A 173 -23.89 9.14 -9.70
C ALA A 173 -25.04 10.12 -9.42
N GLU A 174 -24.74 11.41 -9.57
CA GLU A 174 -25.70 12.52 -9.65
C GLU A 174 -26.75 12.56 -8.52
N GLN A 175 -26.28 12.49 -7.27
CA GLN A 175 -27.18 12.53 -6.12
C GLN A 175 -26.60 13.23 -4.91
N THR A 176 -27.50 13.67 -4.04
CA THR A 176 -27.15 14.32 -2.78
C THR A 176 -26.90 13.31 -1.66
N VAL A 177 -25.73 13.43 -1.01
CA VAL A 177 -25.26 12.63 0.12
C VAL A 177 -24.77 13.57 1.22
N GLY A 178 -25.65 13.90 2.17
CA GLY A 178 -25.35 14.91 3.20
C GLY A 178 -24.99 16.27 2.60
N ALA A 179 -23.86 16.84 3.04
CA ALA A 179 -23.30 18.10 2.55
C ALA A 179 -22.63 18.00 1.16
N PHE A 180 -22.58 16.81 0.56
CA PHE A 180 -21.82 16.54 -0.66
C PHE A 180 -22.72 16.09 -1.80
N GLU A 181 -22.36 16.47 -3.02
CA GLU A 181 -22.88 15.92 -4.26
C GLU A 181 -22.00 14.77 -4.74
N LEU A 182 -22.61 13.60 -4.97
CA LEU A 182 -21.97 12.48 -5.62
C LEU A 182 -21.90 12.74 -7.12
N LEU A 183 -20.70 12.90 -7.66
CA LEU A 183 -20.48 13.08 -9.09
C LEU A 183 -20.36 11.73 -9.81
N ASN A 184 -19.63 10.79 -9.21
CA ASN A 184 -19.42 9.45 -9.75
C ASN A 184 -19.03 8.47 -8.65
N ALA A 185 -19.47 7.22 -8.74
CA ALA A 185 -18.96 6.12 -7.94
C ALA A 185 -19.13 4.78 -8.65
N GLN A 186 -18.07 3.98 -8.69
CA GLN A 186 -18.08 2.67 -9.35
C GLN A 186 -16.88 1.81 -8.93
N CYS A 187 -17.00 0.49 -9.10
CA CYS A 187 -15.89 -0.45 -9.05
C CYS A 187 -15.83 -1.23 -10.36
N GLN A 188 -14.74 -1.08 -11.10
CA GLN A 188 -14.47 -1.78 -12.36
C GLN A 188 -12.97 -1.89 -12.61
N ASP A 189 -12.54 -2.91 -13.36
CA ASP A 189 -11.15 -3.06 -13.82
C ASP A 189 -10.10 -2.86 -12.72
N TYR A 190 -10.31 -3.56 -11.60
CA TYR A 190 -9.44 -3.52 -10.42
C TYR A 190 -9.33 -2.17 -9.71
N ARG A 191 -10.26 -1.26 -9.97
CA ARG A 191 -10.33 0.08 -9.36
C ARG A 191 -11.74 0.38 -8.87
N CYS A 192 -11.84 0.81 -7.63
CA CYS A 192 -13.01 1.51 -7.14
C CYS A 192 -12.71 3.01 -7.03
N GLN A 193 -13.70 3.83 -7.35
CA GLN A 193 -13.62 5.29 -7.31
C GLN A 193 -14.91 5.86 -6.72
N ILE A 194 -14.78 6.91 -5.91
CA ILE A 194 -15.89 7.76 -5.47
C ILE A 194 -15.45 9.21 -5.63
N VAL A 195 -16.24 10.03 -6.33
CA VAL A 195 -15.99 11.45 -6.56
C VAL A 195 -17.12 12.26 -5.93
N LEU A 196 -16.75 13.13 -5.01
CA LEU A 196 -17.65 14.02 -4.29
C LEU A 196 -17.28 15.47 -4.56
N ARG A 197 -18.32 16.32 -4.64
CA ARG A 197 -18.19 17.77 -4.57
C ARG A 197 -18.83 18.28 -3.28
N GLN A 198 -18.12 19.15 -2.57
CA GLN A 198 -18.70 19.88 -1.44
C GLN A 198 -19.62 20.99 -1.96
N ARG A 199 -20.82 21.10 -1.37
CA ARG A 199 -21.77 22.16 -1.71
C ARG A 199 -21.52 23.46 -0.97
#